data_AF-A0A356BF86-F1
#
_entry.id   AF-A0A356BF86-F1
#
_cell.length_a   1.000
_cell.length_b   1.000
_cell.length_c   1.000
_cell.angle_alpha   90.00
_cell.angle_beta   90.00
_cell.angle_gamma   90.00
#
_symmetry.space_group_name_H-M   'P 1'
#
loop_
_entity.id
_entity.type
_entity.pdbx_description
1 polymer ?
#
loop_
_entity_poly.entity_id
_entity_poly.type
_entity_poly.pdbx_seq_one_letter_code
_entity_poly.pdbx_strand_id
1 'polypeptide(L)' 'AQSLADNGIHYQKTAQYGDFRAGDVRHSQADISKAQRMLGYAPQYRIREGLSLAMPWYVQQHDSLKG' A
#
# COMPACT_ATOMS: atom_id res chain seq x y z
N ALA A 1 -6.76 0.51 8.21
CA ALA A 1 -8.12 0.80 8.68
C ALA A 1 -8.58 2.18 8.22
N GLN A 2 -7.82 3.26 8.47
CA GLN A 2 -8.29 4.62 8.15
C GLN A 2 -8.70 4.82 6.69
N SER A 3 -7.83 4.55 5.71
CA SER A 3 -8.19 4.76 4.29
C SER A 3 -9.39 3.91 3.84
N LEU A 4 -9.62 2.73 4.44
CA LEU A 4 -10.83 1.96 4.17
C LEU A 4 -12.08 2.63 4.76
N ALA A 5 -11.99 3.11 6.00
CA ALA A 5 -13.08 3.84 6.66
C ALA A 5 -13.43 5.14 5.91
N ASP A 6 -12.44 5.85 5.40
CA ASP A 6 -12.64 7.06 4.57
C ASP A 6 -13.40 6.75 3.27
N ASN A 7 -13.38 5.49 2.82
CA ASN A 7 -14.11 4.98 1.67
C ASN A 7 -15.38 4.19 2.07
N GLY A 8 -15.89 4.38 3.28
CA GLY A 8 -17.13 3.75 3.76
C GLY A 8 -17.00 2.27 4.16
N ILE A 9 -15.79 1.71 4.18
CA ILE A 9 -15.54 0.32 4.59
C ILE A 9 -15.05 0.27 6.03
N HIS A 10 -15.94 -0.16 6.92
CA HIS A 10 -15.60 -0.36 8.33
C HIS A 10 -15.10 -1.79 8.58
N TYR A 11 -13.78 -1.95 8.66
CA TYR A 11 -13.14 -3.25 8.94
C TYR A 11 -12.83 -3.41 10.43
N GLN A 12 -13.49 -4.37 11.09
CA GLN A 12 -13.39 -4.57 12.54
C GLN A 12 -12.58 -5.82 12.95
N LYS A 13 -12.16 -6.65 11.99
CA LYS A 13 -11.37 -7.84 12.32
C LYS A 13 -9.96 -7.44 12.74
N THR A 14 -9.42 -8.15 13.72
CA THR A 14 -8.03 -8.01 14.13
C THR A 14 -7.10 -8.60 13.07
N ALA A 15 -5.89 -8.05 12.98
CA ALA A 15 -4.84 -8.64 12.15
C ALA A 15 -4.51 -10.05 12.66
N GLN A 16 -4.44 -11.01 11.74
CA GLN A 16 -3.94 -12.35 12.01
C GLN A 16 -2.55 -12.46 11.39
N TYR A 17 -1.53 -12.64 12.22
CA TYR A 17 -0.14 -12.77 11.77
C TYR A 17 0.18 -14.25 11.57
N GLY A 18 0.68 -14.59 10.39
CA GLY A 18 1.18 -15.92 10.09
C GLY A 18 2.70 -16.00 10.22
N ASP A 19 3.22 -17.22 10.20
CA ASP A 19 4.66 -17.47 10.20
C ASP A 19 5.33 -16.95 8.92
N PHE A 20 6.63 -16.67 9.02
CA PHE A 20 7.48 -16.29 7.90
C PHE A 20 7.54 -17.43 6.87
N ARG A 21 7.31 -17.11 5.60
CA ARG A 21 7.29 -18.11 4.54
C ARG A 21 8.69 -18.34 4.00
N ALA A 22 8.92 -19.54 3.47
CA ALA A 22 10.13 -19.80 2.71
C ALA A 22 10.23 -18.81 1.53
N GLY A 23 11.32 -18.04 1.49
CA GLY A 23 11.54 -17.01 0.47
C GLY A 23 11.21 -15.59 0.89
N ASP A 24 10.57 -15.37 2.05
CA ASP A 24 10.39 -14.00 2.57
C ASP A 24 11.77 -13.38 2.89
N VAL A 25 11.90 -12.07 2.69
CA VAL A 25 13.09 -11.29 3.07
C VAL A 25 12.64 -10.18 4.01
N ARG A 26 13.19 -10.15 5.23
CA ARG A 26 12.71 -9.27 6.31
C ARG A 26 12.90 -7.77 6.02
N HIS A 27 14.05 -7.41 5.42
CA HIS A 27 14.36 -6.03 5.10
C HIS A 27 14.93 -5.97 3.69
N SER A 28 14.11 -5.49 2.75
CA SER A 28 14.54 -5.18 1.39
C SER A 28 14.25 -3.70 1.16
N GLN A 29 15.30 -2.88 1.25
CA GLN A 29 15.23 -1.43 1.07
C GLN A 29 16.17 -1.04 -0.07
N ALA A 30 15.68 -0.23 -1.00
CA ALA A 30 16.47 0.23 -2.13
C ALA A 30 17.12 1.60 -1.82
N ASP A 31 18.42 1.71 -2.12
CA ASP A 31 19.04 3.03 -2.27
C ASP A 31 18.62 3.64 -3.61
N ILE A 32 17.84 4.71 -3.55
CA ILE A 32 17.31 5.43 -4.71
C ILE A 32 18.21 6.58 -5.17
N SER A 33 19.36 6.80 -4.53
CA SER A 33 20.20 7.98 -4.78
C SER A 33 20.68 8.08 -6.22
N LYS A 34 20.86 6.96 -6.93
CA LYS A 34 21.21 6.96 -8.36
C LYS A 34 20.11 7.57 -9.22
N ALA A 35 18.85 7.21 -8.98
CA ALA A 35 17.70 7.76 -9.72
C ALA A 35 17.51 9.24 -9.42
N GLN A 36 17.71 9.65 -8.16
CA GLN A 36 17.68 11.08 -7.79
C GLN A 36 18.73 11.89 -8.56
N ARG A 37 19.99 11.42 -8.57
CA ARG A 37 21.09 12.11 -9.25
C ARG A 37 20.96 12.15 -10.78
N MET A 38 20.55 11.03 -11.39
CA MET A 38 20.58 10.89 -12.84
C MET A 38 19.29 11.33 -13.53
N LEU A 39 18.16 11.22 -12.85
CA LEU A 39 16.84 11.44 -13.44
C LEU A 39 16.05 12.55 -12.74
N GLY A 40 16.61 13.18 -11.72
CA GLY A 40 15.89 14.16 -10.90
C GLY A 40 14.69 13.55 -10.16
N TYR A 41 14.70 12.23 -9.94
CA TYR A 41 13.59 11.56 -9.27
C TYR A 41 13.42 12.11 -7.84
N ALA A 42 12.22 12.54 -7.50
CA ALA A 42 11.85 12.98 -6.16
C ALA A 42 10.60 12.21 -5.71
N PRO A 43 10.66 11.44 -4.61
CA PRO A 43 9.48 10.79 -4.04
C PRO A 43 8.44 11.85 -3.66
N GLN A 44 7.22 11.72 -4.19
CA GLN A 44 6.15 12.69 -3.97
C GLN A 44 5.22 12.31 -2.83
N TYR A 45 5.18 11.02 -2.46
CA TYR A 45 4.21 10.50 -1.51
C TYR A 45 4.89 9.65 -0.45
N ARG A 46 4.51 9.86 0.81
CA ARG A 46 4.69 8.88 1.88
C ARG A 46 3.67 7.77 1.70
N ILE A 47 3.93 6.61 2.31
CA ILE A 47 3.05 5.43 2.20
C ILE A 47 1.59 5.74 2.56
N ARG A 48 1.34 6.54 3.59
CA ARG A 48 -0.03 6.89 4.00
C ARG A 48 -0.78 7.70 2.93
N GLU A 49 -0.11 8.66 2.31
CA GLU A 49 -0.68 9.51 1.27
C GLU A 49 -0.97 8.69 0.01
N GLY A 50 -0.01 7.86 -0.40
CA GLY A 50 -0.19 6.96 -1.54
C GLY A 50 -1.33 5.97 -1.33
N LEU A 51 -1.48 5.42 -0.12
CA LEU A 51 -2.59 4.52 0.21
C LEU A 51 -3.95 5.23 0.11
N SER A 52 -4.06 6.45 0.63
CA SER A 52 -5.32 7.21 0.53
C SER A 52 -5.68 7.56 -0.92
N LEU A 53 -4.69 7.85 -1.78
CA LEU A 53 -4.92 8.09 -3.20
C LEU A 53 -5.37 6.83 -3.96
N ALA A 54 -4.80 5.67 -3.63
CA ALA A 54 -5.10 4.42 -4.34
C ALA A 54 -6.39 3.74 -3.86
N MET A 55 -6.80 3.96 -2.60
CA MET A 55 -7.90 3.20 -1.99
C MET A 55 -9.24 3.27 -2.73
N PRO A 56 -9.70 4.42 -3.27
CA PRO A 56 -10.97 4.47 -4.00
C PRO A 56 -11.02 3.50 -5.18
N TRP A 57 -9.90 3.38 -5.93
CA TRP A 57 -9.81 2.45 -7.05
C TRP A 57 -9.92 0.99 -6.58
N TYR A 58 -9.22 0.62 -5.50
CA TYR A 58 -9.30 -0.74 -4.95
C TYR A 58 -10.71 -1.10 -4.51
N VAL A 59 -11.42 -0.16 -3.88
CA VAL A 59 -12.82 -0.36 -3.45
C VAL A 59 -13.73 -0.58 -4.66
N GLN A 60 -13.64 0.29 -5.67
CA GLN A 60 -14.44 0.17 -6.88
C GLN A 60 -14.22 -1.16 -7.63
N GLN A 61 -12.96 -1.58 -7.79
CA GLN A 61 -12.65 -2.82 -8.51
C GLN A 61 -13.18 -4.05 -7.76
N HIS A 62 -13.02 -4.08 -6.44
CA HIS A 62 -13.53 -5.19 -5.63
C HIS A 62 -15.06 -5.29 -5.67
N ASP A 63 -15.77 -4.17 -5.74
CA ASP A 63 -17.24 -4.17 -5.88
C ASP A 63 -17.68 -4.64 -7.27
N SER A 64 -16.96 -4.25 -8.33
CA SER A 64 -17.26 -4.70 -9.70
C SER A 64 -17.06 -6.20 -9.94
N LEU A 65 -16.23 -6.86 -9.12
CA LEU A 65 -15.98 -8.31 -9.18
C LEU A 65 -16.99 -9.14 -8.37
N LYS A 66 -17.94 -8.49 -7.67
CA LYS A 66 -19.02 -9.14 -6.92
C LYS A 66 -20.35 -9.16 -7.67
N GLY A 67 -20.36 -8.73 -8.93
CA GLY A 67 -21.49 -8.87 -9.86
C GLY A 67 -21.47 -10.19 -10.60
#